data_AF-A0A819MYE0-F1
#
_entry.id   AF-A0A819MYE0-F1
#
_cell.length_a   1.000
_cell.length_b   1.000
_cell.length_c   1.000
_cell.angle_alpha   90.00
_cell.angle_beta   90.00
_cell.angle_gamma   90.00
#
_symmetry.space_group_name_H-M   'P 1'
#
loop_
_entity.id
_entity.type
_entity.pdbx_description
1 polymer ?
#
loop_
_entity_poly.entity_id
_entity_poly.type
_entity_poly.pdbx_seq_one_letter_code
_entity_poly.pdbx_strand_id
1 'polypeptide(L)'
;MFIRLIQKDLKINACPKHIIDSLGANAYESFQATNDLKSFIKHYLEHKNSIDNGTQLNKQLSIKIELMTPVHPMLTEPCKSVDFAFKRCPNGFYAEIKYDGEHLQVHKDQANKFKFFSRSLKPVIEHKIEQISQYVLKAFPKGESLILDGEILLIDRKTKKPLPFGTLGVHKKKEFSEANEAFFIFDCLYYNGQSLLHKTLNERREILTEHMKPIENHILLRN
;
A
#
# COMPACT_ATOMS: atom_id res chain seq x y z
N MET A 1 -24.48 -14.14 -21.56
CA MET A 1 -23.17 -14.10 -20.88
C MET A 1 -22.42 -12.78 -21.11
N PHE A 2 -22.30 -12.30 -22.35
CA PHE A 2 -21.57 -11.05 -22.68
C PHE A 2 -22.04 -9.79 -21.93
N ILE A 3 -23.36 -9.59 -21.79
CA ILE A 3 -23.91 -8.45 -21.03
C ILE A 3 -23.44 -8.45 -19.57
N ARG A 4 -23.32 -9.62 -18.94
CA ARG A 4 -22.82 -9.75 -17.56
C ARG A 4 -21.35 -9.39 -17.42
N LEU A 5 -20.55 -9.66 -18.46
CA LEU A 5 -19.15 -9.20 -18.52
C LEU A 5 -19.07 -7.68 -18.61
N ILE A 6 -19.91 -7.05 -19.44
CA ILE A 6 -20.01 -5.57 -19.52
C ILE A 6 -20.42 -4.98 -18.18
N GLN A 7 -21.40 -5.60 -17.51
CA GLN A 7 -21.89 -5.19 -16.20
C GLN A 7 -20.89 -5.46 -15.06
N LYS A 8 -19.79 -6.19 -15.32
CA LYS A 8 -18.79 -6.60 -14.32
C LYS A 8 -19.36 -7.45 -13.18
N ASP A 9 -20.45 -8.16 -13.44
CA ASP A 9 -21.09 -9.07 -12.49
C ASP A 9 -21.57 -10.34 -13.20
N LEU A 10 -20.83 -11.44 -12.98
CA LEU A 10 -21.14 -12.75 -13.56
C LEU A 10 -22.30 -13.47 -12.84
N LYS A 11 -22.66 -13.07 -11.61
CA LYS A 11 -23.65 -13.73 -10.74
C LYS A 11 -23.39 -15.23 -10.52
N ILE A 12 -22.12 -15.59 -10.30
CA ILE A 12 -21.69 -16.97 -10.04
C ILE A 12 -21.31 -17.21 -8.57
N ASN A 13 -21.50 -16.21 -7.69
CA ASN A 13 -21.13 -16.27 -6.28
C ASN A 13 -19.66 -16.67 -6.00
N ALA A 14 -18.78 -16.50 -6.98
CA ALA A 14 -17.36 -16.77 -6.87
C ALA A 14 -16.56 -15.47 -7.02
N CYS A 15 -15.85 -15.11 -5.97
CA CYS A 15 -14.87 -14.02 -5.96
C CYS A 15 -13.50 -14.46 -6.50
N PRO A 16 -12.58 -13.53 -6.83
CA PRO A 16 -11.22 -13.85 -7.30
C PRO A 16 -10.47 -14.84 -6.39
N LYS A 17 -10.68 -14.76 -5.07
CA LYS A 17 -10.12 -15.70 -4.10
C LYS A 17 -10.42 -17.16 -4.45
N HIS A 18 -11.70 -17.51 -4.66
CA HIS A 18 -12.11 -18.88 -4.98
C HIS A 18 -11.49 -19.39 -6.29
N ILE A 19 -11.33 -18.50 -7.27
CA ILE A 19 -10.75 -18.86 -8.57
C ILE A 19 -9.25 -19.08 -8.43
N ILE A 20 -8.54 -18.19 -7.73
CA ILE A 20 -7.09 -18.24 -7.62
C ILE A 20 -6.63 -19.33 -6.65
N ASP A 21 -7.36 -19.57 -5.55
CA ASP A 21 -7.08 -20.65 -4.61
C ASP A 21 -7.16 -22.03 -5.27
N SER A 22 -7.89 -22.18 -6.38
CA SER A 22 -7.91 -23.43 -7.16
C SER A 22 -6.57 -23.78 -7.82
N LEU A 23 -5.66 -22.80 -7.96
CA LEU A 23 -4.35 -23.00 -8.58
C LEU A 23 -3.31 -23.60 -7.61
N GLY A 24 -3.57 -23.56 -6.30
CA GLY A 24 -2.70 -24.17 -5.30
C GLY A 24 -2.73 -23.44 -3.95
N ALA A 25 -2.06 -24.04 -2.96
CA ALA A 25 -1.88 -23.42 -1.65
C ALA A 25 -1.13 -22.09 -1.78
N ASN A 26 -1.59 -21.06 -1.07
CA ASN A 26 -1.02 -19.69 -1.03
C ASN A 26 -1.01 -18.96 -2.39
N ALA A 27 -1.74 -19.46 -3.39
CA ALA A 27 -1.87 -18.82 -4.69
C ALA A 27 -2.50 -17.42 -4.57
N TYR A 28 -3.55 -17.28 -3.77
CA TYR A 28 -4.21 -15.99 -3.58
C TYR A 28 -3.33 -14.99 -2.83
N GLU A 29 -2.59 -15.43 -1.81
CA GLU A 29 -1.64 -14.58 -1.07
C GLU A 29 -0.53 -14.04 -2.00
N SER A 30 -0.01 -14.93 -2.87
CA SER A 30 0.98 -14.55 -3.88
C SER A 30 0.42 -13.57 -4.92
N PHE A 31 -0.86 -13.75 -5.30
CA PHE A 31 -1.56 -12.80 -6.15
C PHE A 31 -1.79 -11.46 -5.44
N GLN A 32 -2.10 -11.45 -4.14
CA GLN A 32 -2.31 -10.20 -3.40
C GLN A 32 -1.06 -9.31 -3.32
N ALA A 33 0.13 -9.91 -3.35
CA ALA A 33 1.40 -9.19 -3.34
C ALA A 33 1.80 -8.57 -4.69
N THR A 34 1.30 -9.11 -5.80
CA THR A 34 1.60 -8.60 -7.15
C THR A 34 0.43 -7.80 -7.73
N ASN A 35 -0.82 -8.13 -7.42
CA ASN A 35 -2.05 -7.57 -7.99
C ASN A 35 -2.02 -7.43 -9.54
N ASP A 36 -1.25 -8.28 -10.22
CA ASP A 36 -1.26 -8.40 -11.67
C ASP A 36 -1.44 -9.87 -12.05
N LEU A 37 -2.61 -10.18 -12.59
CA LEU A 37 -2.97 -11.55 -12.94
C LEU A 37 -2.03 -12.13 -14.01
N LYS A 38 -1.57 -11.30 -14.96
CA LYS A 38 -0.70 -11.79 -16.03
C LYS A 38 0.66 -12.19 -15.49
N SER A 39 1.29 -11.30 -14.72
CA SER A 39 2.58 -11.59 -14.08
C SER A 39 2.47 -12.75 -13.10
N PHE A 40 1.41 -12.80 -12.29
CA PHE A 40 1.15 -13.92 -11.39
C PHE A 40 1.05 -15.27 -12.13
N ILE A 41 0.26 -15.36 -13.20
CA ILE A 41 0.13 -16.62 -13.97
C ILE A 41 1.45 -17.00 -14.64
N LYS A 42 2.21 -16.02 -15.15
CA LYS A 42 3.53 -16.28 -15.73
C LYS A 42 4.47 -16.93 -14.69
N HIS A 43 4.60 -16.32 -13.50
CA HIS A 43 5.42 -16.86 -12.42
C HIS A 43 4.93 -18.23 -11.95
N TYR A 44 3.61 -18.42 -11.87
CA TYR A 44 3.02 -19.70 -11.50
C TYR A 44 3.37 -20.81 -12.50
N LEU A 45 3.27 -20.54 -13.80
CA LEU A 45 3.61 -21.50 -14.85
C LEU A 45 5.11 -21.82 -14.86
N GLU A 46 5.97 -20.82 -14.68
CA GLU A 46 7.42 -21.01 -14.56
C GLU A 46 7.78 -21.91 -13.37
N HIS A 47 7.12 -21.70 -12.23
CA HIS A 47 7.28 -22.52 -11.03
C HIS A 47 6.73 -23.94 -11.19
N LYS A 48 5.61 -24.11 -11.88
CA LYS A 48 5.06 -25.45 -12.16
C LYS A 48 6.01 -26.24 -13.08
N ASN A 49 6.54 -25.59 -14.11
CA ASN A 49 7.50 -26.21 -15.04
C ASN A 49 8.82 -26.60 -14.34
N SER A 50 9.29 -25.84 -13.34
CA SER A 50 10.52 -26.20 -12.59
C SER A 50 10.33 -27.43 -11.69
N ILE A 51 9.13 -27.58 -11.11
CA ILE A 51 8.72 -28.78 -10.36
C ILE A 51 8.64 -29.98 -11.29
N ASP A 52 7.94 -29.86 -12.42
CA ASP A 52 7.75 -30.95 -13.38
C ASP A 52 9.08 -31.43 -13.98
N ASN A 53 10.06 -30.54 -14.14
CA ASN A 53 11.42 -30.86 -14.59
C ASN A 53 12.36 -31.35 -13.48
N GLY A 54 11.87 -31.57 -12.24
CA GLY A 54 12.64 -32.14 -11.14
C GLY A 54 13.76 -31.27 -10.57
N THR A 55 13.82 -29.98 -10.94
CA THR A 55 14.91 -29.07 -10.56
C THR A 55 14.67 -28.30 -9.27
N GLN A 56 13.43 -28.29 -8.75
CA GLN A 56 13.08 -27.66 -7.47
C GLN A 56 12.22 -28.60 -6.61
N LEU A 57 12.74 -28.99 -5.45
CA LEU A 57 12.00 -29.69 -4.40
C LEU A 57 10.96 -28.73 -3.78
N ASN A 58 9.67 -29.07 -3.89
CA ASN A 58 8.53 -28.58 -3.09
C ASN A 58 8.67 -27.17 -2.48
N LYS A 59 9.06 -26.18 -3.28
CA LYS A 59 9.14 -24.80 -2.81
C LYS A 59 7.73 -24.23 -2.87
N GLN A 60 7.23 -23.68 -1.77
CA GLN A 60 6.00 -22.89 -1.83
C GLN A 60 6.22 -21.70 -2.78
N LEU A 61 5.17 -21.31 -3.52
CA LEU A 61 5.16 -20.08 -4.31
C LEU A 61 5.64 -18.92 -3.42
N SER A 62 6.83 -18.40 -3.73
CA SER A 62 7.41 -17.33 -2.93
C SER A 62 6.63 -16.04 -3.20
N ILE A 63 6.05 -15.45 -2.16
CA ILE A 63 5.41 -14.14 -2.23
C ILE A 63 6.48 -13.11 -2.58
N LYS A 64 6.50 -12.66 -3.84
CA LYS A 64 7.42 -11.63 -4.31
C LYS A 64 6.64 -10.35 -4.58
N ILE A 65 6.93 -9.33 -3.79
CA ILE A 65 6.50 -7.97 -4.09
C ILE A 65 7.26 -7.49 -5.34
N GLU A 66 6.52 -6.97 -6.32
CA GLU A 66 7.10 -6.38 -7.52
C GLU A 66 7.05 -4.86 -7.39
N LEU A 67 8.21 -4.23 -7.40
CA LEU A 67 8.29 -2.77 -7.39
C LEU A 67 7.57 -2.21 -8.61
N MET A 68 6.91 -1.05 -8.45
CA MET A 68 6.04 -0.42 -9.46
C MET A 68 4.72 -1.15 -9.79
N THR A 69 4.38 -2.22 -9.08
CA THR A 69 3.09 -2.90 -9.17
C THR A 69 2.36 -2.78 -7.82
N PRO A 70 1.09 -2.34 -7.77
CA PRO A 70 0.42 -2.05 -6.50
C PRO A 70 0.27 -3.29 -5.62
N VAL A 71 0.41 -3.11 -4.32
CA VAL A 71 0.17 -4.16 -3.32
C VAL A 71 -1.21 -3.95 -2.71
N HIS A 72 -1.97 -5.03 -2.51
CA HIS A 72 -3.24 -4.93 -1.80
C HIS A 72 -3.04 -4.33 -0.39
N PRO A 73 -3.74 -3.23 -0.04
CA PRO A 73 -3.57 -2.60 1.26
C PRO A 73 -4.13 -3.49 2.37
N MET A 74 -3.49 -3.44 3.54
CA MET A 74 -4.01 -4.10 4.73
C MET A 74 -5.34 -3.44 5.14
N LEU A 75 -6.35 -4.26 5.42
CA LEU A 75 -7.67 -3.79 5.82
C LEU A 75 -7.82 -3.80 7.34
N THR A 76 -8.63 -2.88 7.85
CA THR A 76 -8.98 -2.82 9.27
C THR A 76 -10.30 -3.54 9.53
N GLU A 77 -10.36 -4.26 10.65
CA GLU A 77 -11.59 -4.86 11.16
C GLU A 77 -12.28 -3.87 12.14
N PRO A 78 -13.59 -3.62 12.03
CA PRO A 78 -14.30 -2.80 13.00
C PRO A 78 -14.22 -3.39 14.42
N CYS A 79 -13.62 -2.64 15.34
CA CYS A 79 -13.52 -3.02 16.74
C CYS A 79 -14.69 -2.46 17.55
N LYS A 80 -15.47 -3.32 18.21
CA LYS A 80 -16.69 -2.92 18.94
C LYS A 80 -16.44 -2.55 20.41
N SER A 81 -15.33 -2.96 21.00
CA SER A 81 -14.98 -2.65 22.38
C SER A 81 -13.46 -2.71 22.61
N VAL A 82 -12.98 -2.02 23.63
CA VAL A 82 -11.57 -2.03 24.02
C VAL A 82 -11.11 -3.45 24.40
N ASP A 83 -11.95 -4.20 25.12
CA ASP A 83 -11.65 -5.60 25.50
C ASP A 83 -11.44 -6.50 24.28
N PHE A 84 -12.22 -6.30 23.21
CA PHE A 84 -12.06 -7.04 21.97
C PHE A 84 -10.69 -6.76 21.33
N ALA A 85 -10.21 -5.51 21.38
CA ALA A 85 -8.88 -5.16 20.89
C ALA A 85 -7.77 -5.88 21.66
N PHE A 86 -7.82 -5.86 23.00
CA PHE A 86 -6.83 -6.56 23.84
C PHE A 86 -6.87 -8.07 23.65
N LYS A 87 -8.06 -8.66 23.50
CA LYS A 87 -8.21 -10.09 23.23
C LYS A 87 -7.63 -10.50 21.87
N ARG A 88 -7.78 -9.63 20.84
CA ARG A 88 -7.27 -9.88 19.49
C ARG A 88 -5.76 -9.69 19.39
N CYS A 89 -5.22 -8.76 20.18
CA CYS A 89 -3.80 -8.39 20.19
C CYS A 89 -3.17 -8.68 21.57
N PRO A 90 -2.98 -9.96 21.94
CA PRO A 90 -2.46 -10.33 23.26
C PRO A 90 -1.00 -9.86 23.48
N ASN A 91 -0.26 -9.64 22.39
CA ASN A 91 1.14 -9.21 22.42
C ASN A 91 1.28 -7.67 22.40
N GLY A 92 0.20 -6.94 22.65
CA GLY A 92 0.15 -5.48 22.53
C GLY A 92 -0.19 -5.01 21.12
N PHE A 93 -0.41 -3.71 20.98
CA PHE A 93 -0.76 -3.05 19.72
C PHE A 93 -0.31 -1.58 19.72
N TYR A 94 -0.16 -1.02 18.52
CA TYR A 94 -0.02 0.43 18.35
C TYR A 94 -1.40 1.06 18.21
N ALA A 95 -1.58 2.23 18.83
CA ALA A 95 -2.80 3.03 18.70
C ALA A 95 -2.46 4.33 17.97
N GLU A 96 -2.95 4.47 16.74
CA GLU A 96 -2.69 5.61 15.88
C GLU A 96 -3.97 6.39 15.60
N ILE A 97 -3.86 7.71 15.48
CA ILE A 97 -4.99 8.57 15.10
C ILE A 97 -5.44 8.19 13.69
N LYS A 98 -6.71 7.83 13.50
CA LYS A 98 -7.27 7.61 12.16
C LYS A 98 -7.53 8.93 11.46
N TYR A 99 -6.64 9.30 10.55
CA TYR A 99 -6.85 10.45 9.68
C TYR A 99 -8.00 10.22 8.69
N ASP A 100 -8.67 11.31 8.32
CA ASP A 100 -9.79 11.33 7.38
C ASP A 100 -9.34 11.90 6.03
N GLY A 101 -8.46 11.15 5.37
CA GLY A 101 -7.84 11.54 4.10
C GLY A 101 -8.15 10.57 2.97
N GLU A 102 -7.27 10.53 1.99
CA GLU A 102 -7.25 9.48 0.96
C GLU A 102 -6.05 8.57 1.17
N HIS A 103 -6.27 7.26 1.18
CA HIS A 103 -5.19 6.28 1.24
C HIS A 103 -4.27 6.39 0.01
N LEU A 104 -2.97 6.41 0.25
CA LEU A 104 -1.94 6.59 -0.76
C LEU A 104 -0.80 5.60 -0.56
N GLN A 105 -0.62 4.70 -1.52
CA GLN A 105 0.53 3.81 -1.60
C GLN A 105 1.55 4.40 -2.59
N VAL A 106 2.76 4.68 -2.11
CA VAL A 106 3.82 5.34 -2.89
C VAL A 106 4.91 4.33 -3.24
N HIS A 107 5.16 4.14 -4.53
CA HIS A 107 6.27 3.34 -5.03
C HIS A 107 7.34 4.28 -5.58
N LYS A 108 8.61 3.99 -5.28
CA LYS A 108 9.79 4.65 -5.86
C LYS A 108 10.81 3.59 -6.30
N ASP A 109 11.38 3.74 -7.49
CA ASP A 109 12.50 2.90 -7.95
C ASP A 109 13.85 3.62 -7.87
N GLN A 110 14.90 2.85 -8.18
CA GLN A 110 16.30 3.30 -8.18
C GLN A 110 16.55 4.43 -9.20
N ALA A 111 15.72 4.55 -10.24
CA ALA A 111 15.77 5.62 -11.23
C ALA A 111 14.96 6.86 -10.80
N ASN A 112 14.49 6.90 -9.54
CA ASN A 112 13.60 7.94 -9.00
C ASN A 112 12.27 8.09 -9.75
N LYS A 113 11.79 7.03 -10.39
CA LYS A 113 10.45 6.98 -10.94
C LYS A 113 9.45 6.69 -9.84
N PHE A 114 8.36 7.45 -9.81
CA PHE A 114 7.29 7.30 -8.84
C PHE A 114 6.02 6.73 -9.47
N LYS A 115 5.32 5.90 -8.69
CA LYS A 115 3.92 5.55 -8.94
C LYS A 115 3.14 5.67 -7.64
N PHE A 116 1.89 6.08 -7.79
CA PHE A 116 1.00 6.38 -6.67
C PHE A 116 -0.31 5.64 -6.87
N PHE A 117 -0.70 4.85 -5.90
CA PHE A 117 -1.90 4.03 -5.97
C PHE A 117 -2.87 4.39 -4.85
N SER A 118 -4.15 4.49 -5.21
CA SER A 118 -5.25 4.65 -4.26
C SER A 118 -5.56 3.33 -3.57
N ARG A 119 -6.45 3.34 -2.57
CA ARG A 119 -7.01 2.13 -1.94
C ARG A 119 -7.56 1.10 -2.94
N SER A 120 -8.10 1.58 -4.06
CA SER A 120 -8.65 0.72 -5.13
C SER A 120 -7.60 0.23 -6.13
N LEU A 121 -6.32 0.45 -5.83
CA LEU A 121 -5.14 0.08 -6.63
C LEU A 121 -5.08 0.79 -7.99
N LYS A 122 -5.87 1.85 -8.16
CA LYS A 122 -5.84 2.73 -9.34
C LYS A 122 -4.82 3.84 -9.17
N PRO A 123 -4.19 4.31 -10.26
CA PRO A 123 -3.34 5.49 -10.24
C PRO A 123 -4.06 6.69 -9.62
N VAL A 124 -3.36 7.42 -8.75
CA VAL A 124 -3.86 8.66 -8.15
C VAL A 124 -3.72 9.81 -9.14
N ILE A 125 -4.67 10.76 -9.09
CA ILE A 125 -4.70 11.90 -9.99
C ILE A 125 -3.55 12.87 -9.64
N GLU A 126 -2.81 13.30 -10.65
CA GLU A 126 -1.54 14.02 -10.53
C GLU A 126 -1.60 15.28 -9.65
N HIS A 127 -2.66 16.09 -9.74
CA HIS A 127 -2.80 17.33 -8.96
C HIS A 127 -2.83 17.13 -7.43
N LYS A 128 -3.08 15.90 -6.95
CA LYS A 128 -3.07 15.57 -5.51
C LYS A 128 -1.68 15.21 -5.00
N ILE A 129 -0.77 14.84 -5.89
CA ILE A 129 0.50 14.17 -5.55
C ILE A 129 1.72 14.87 -6.14
N GLU A 130 1.53 15.94 -6.92
CA GLU A 130 2.56 16.66 -7.66
C GLU A 130 3.79 16.99 -6.80
N GLN A 131 3.56 17.39 -5.55
CA GLN A 131 4.62 17.74 -4.61
C GLN A 131 5.10 16.59 -3.75
N ILE A 132 4.40 15.45 -3.69
CA ILE A 132 4.74 14.37 -2.76
C ILE A 132 6.06 13.70 -3.16
N SER A 133 6.30 13.50 -4.46
CA SER A 133 7.54 12.88 -4.97
C SER A 133 8.80 13.62 -4.49
N GLN A 134 8.84 14.95 -4.63
CA GLN A 134 9.98 15.77 -4.20
C GLN A 134 10.20 15.71 -2.68
N TYR A 135 9.13 15.63 -1.88
CA TYR A 135 9.27 15.56 -0.44
C TYR A 135 9.65 14.16 0.03
N VAL A 136 9.19 13.10 -0.64
CA VAL A 136 9.64 11.73 -0.37
C VAL A 136 11.14 11.59 -0.66
N LEU A 137 11.66 12.19 -1.74
CA LEU A 137 13.11 12.21 -2.01
C LEU A 137 13.91 12.87 -0.89
N LYS A 138 13.42 14.00 -0.36
CA LYS A 138 14.05 14.72 0.75
C LYS A 138 13.94 13.97 2.08
N ALA A 139 12.81 13.31 2.32
CA ALA A 139 12.54 12.57 3.54
C ALA A 139 13.32 11.25 3.61
N PHE A 140 13.57 10.60 2.47
CA PHE A 140 14.30 9.33 2.38
C PHE A 140 15.57 9.48 1.53
N PRO A 141 16.59 10.22 1.99
CA PRO A 141 17.78 10.50 1.19
C PRO A 141 18.61 9.25 0.86
N LYS A 142 18.46 8.17 1.66
CA LYS A 142 19.12 6.86 1.44
C LYS A 142 18.17 5.80 0.87
N GLY A 143 16.92 6.16 0.58
CA GLY A 143 15.91 5.25 0.05
C GLY A 143 15.99 5.19 -1.47
N GLU A 144 16.80 4.28 -2.01
CA GLU A 144 16.94 4.06 -3.45
C GLU A 144 15.64 3.51 -4.06
N SER A 145 15.03 2.53 -3.40
CA SER A 145 13.75 1.95 -3.82
C SER A 145 12.87 1.70 -2.61
N LEU A 146 11.58 2.01 -2.70
CA LEU A 146 10.68 1.87 -1.56
C LEU A 146 9.21 1.72 -1.96
N ILE A 147 8.45 1.13 -1.05
CA ILE A 147 6.98 1.12 -1.06
C ILE A 147 6.50 1.61 0.31
N LEU A 148 5.88 2.78 0.33
CA LEU A 148 5.33 3.42 1.54
C LEU A 148 3.82 3.32 1.51
N ASP A 149 3.24 3.08 2.69
CA ASP A 149 1.79 3.08 2.90
C ASP A 149 1.41 4.21 3.86
N GLY A 150 0.34 4.92 3.54
CA GLY A 150 -0.01 6.14 4.23
C GLY A 150 -1.34 6.76 3.81
N GLU A 151 -1.62 7.92 4.38
CA GLU A 151 -2.80 8.73 4.10
C GLU A 151 -2.36 10.12 3.61
N ILE A 152 -2.95 10.61 2.52
CA ILE A 152 -2.77 11.98 2.06
C ILE A 152 -3.97 12.84 2.45
N LEU A 153 -3.71 14.05 2.92
CA LEU A 153 -4.72 15.05 3.27
C LEU A 153 -4.15 16.47 3.15
N LEU A 154 -5.00 17.49 3.27
CA LEU A 154 -4.56 18.88 3.33
C LEU A 154 -4.34 19.32 4.78
N ILE A 155 -3.22 19.99 5.05
CA ILE A 155 -2.93 20.65 6.32
C ILE A 155 -2.93 22.16 6.11
N ASP A 156 -3.64 22.88 6.98
CA ASP A 156 -3.58 24.34 7.03
C ASP A 156 -2.22 24.80 7.56
N ARG A 157 -1.51 25.66 6.81
CA ARG A 157 -0.13 26.09 7.13
C ARG A 157 -0.05 26.92 8.42
N LYS A 158 -1.11 27.65 8.78
CA LYS A 158 -1.12 28.54 9.95
C LYS A 158 -1.41 27.77 11.23
N THR A 159 -2.44 26.93 11.18
CA THR A 159 -2.92 26.18 12.34
C THR A 159 -2.25 24.82 12.51
N LYS A 160 -1.59 24.32 11.45
CA LYS A 160 -0.98 22.98 11.36
C LYS A 160 -1.99 21.85 11.59
N LYS A 161 -3.28 22.12 11.36
CA LYS A 161 -4.35 21.15 11.54
C LYS A 161 -4.75 20.52 10.21
N PRO A 162 -5.10 19.21 10.21
CA PRO A 162 -5.68 18.57 9.05
C PRO A 162 -7.03 19.19 8.71
N LEU A 163 -7.29 19.38 7.43
CA LEU A 163 -8.58 19.79 6.88
C LEU A 163 -9.50 18.58 6.71
N PRO A 164 -10.83 18.79 6.65
CA PRO A 164 -11.79 17.70 6.46
C PRO A 164 -11.60 16.92 5.14
N PHE A 165 -12.15 15.70 5.10
CA PHE A 165 -12.18 14.89 3.89
C PHE A 165 -12.85 15.62 2.70
N GLY A 166 -12.40 15.29 1.48
CA GLY A 166 -12.89 15.89 0.24
C GLY A 166 -12.24 17.23 -0.14
N THR A 167 -11.44 17.82 0.75
CA THR A 167 -10.73 19.09 0.49
C THR A 167 -9.59 18.94 -0.53
N LEU A 168 -9.09 17.71 -0.75
CA LEU A 168 -8.10 17.37 -1.79
C LEU A 168 -8.63 17.51 -3.23
N GLY A 169 -9.93 17.67 -3.45
CA GLY A 169 -10.48 17.91 -4.78
C GLY A 169 -10.00 19.24 -5.37
N VAL A 170 -9.72 19.29 -6.68
CA VAL A 170 -9.16 20.47 -7.38
C VAL A 170 -9.81 21.80 -7.00
N HIS A 171 -11.15 21.85 -6.98
CA HIS A 171 -11.89 23.06 -6.66
C HIS A 171 -11.75 23.47 -5.19
N LYS A 172 -11.79 22.49 -4.28
CA LYS A 172 -11.66 22.73 -2.84
C LYS A 172 -10.24 23.12 -2.45
N LYS A 173 -9.22 22.50 -3.04
CA LYS A 173 -7.82 22.89 -2.83
C LYS A 173 -7.58 24.37 -3.19
N LYS A 174 -8.24 24.90 -4.22
CA LYS A 174 -8.15 26.33 -4.58
C LYS A 174 -8.79 27.27 -3.54
N GLU A 175 -9.79 26.82 -2.81
CA GLU A 175 -10.40 27.58 -1.70
C GLU A 175 -9.44 27.67 -0.49
N PHE A 176 -8.55 26.69 -0.32
CA PHE A 176 -7.56 26.61 0.76
C PHE A 176 -6.14 26.92 0.24
N SER A 177 -5.93 28.14 -0.24
CA SER A 177 -4.62 28.58 -0.75
C SER A 177 -3.49 28.55 0.29
N GLU A 178 -3.85 28.57 1.58
CA GLU A 178 -2.93 28.46 2.71
C GLU A 178 -2.77 27.03 3.23
N ALA A 179 -3.20 26.01 2.49
CA ALA A 179 -3.02 24.61 2.84
C ALA A 179 -1.94 23.92 1.97
N ASN A 180 -1.36 22.84 2.50
CA ASN A 180 -0.42 21.97 1.82
C ASN A 180 -0.92 20.53 1.83
N GLU A 181 -0.63 19.78 0.78
CA GLU A 181 -0.69 18.32 0.85
C GLU A 181 0.35 17.79 1.82
N ALA A 182 -0.12 16.94 2.72
CA ALA A 182 0.69 16.21 3.66
C ALA A 182 0.40 14.71 3.53
N PHE A 183 1.47 13.94 3.50
CA PHE A 183 1.45 12.48 3.47
C PHE A 183 1.88 11.95 4.84
N PHE A 184 0.93 11.29 5.51
CA PHE A 184 1.11 10.64 6.79
C PHE A 184 1.42 9.16 6.55
N ILE A 185 2.70 8.82 6.66
CA ILE A 185 3.20 7.47 6.46
C ILE A 185 2.96 6.66 7.73
N PHE A 186 2.39 5.46 7.59
CA PHE A 186 2.16 4.55 8.72
C PHE A 186 2.80 3.18 8.52
N ASP A 187 3.20 2.81 7.30
CA ASP A 187 3.90 1.55 7.04
C ASP A 187 4.93 1.67 5.89
N CYS A 188 5.87 0.72 5.86
CA CYS A 188 6.85 0.54 4.80
C CYS A 188 6.88 -0.94 4.40
N LEU A 189 6.52 -1.24 3.15
CA LEU A 189 6.36 -2.60 2.66
C LEU A 189 7.59 -3.11 1.90
N TYR A 190 8.44 -2.18 1.44
CA TYR A 190 9.65 -2.48 0.68
C TYR A 190 10.66 -1.36 0.88
N TYR A 191 11.93 -1.71 1.03
CA TYR A 191 13.02 -0.74 1.15
C TYR A 191 14.32 -1.31 0.60
N ASN A 192 14.99 -0.55 -0.28
CA ASN A 192 16.30 -0.83 -0.88
C ASN A 192 16.50 -2.28 -1.32
N GLY A 193 15.64 -2.76 -2.21
CA GLY A 193 15.76 -4.13 -2.76
C GLY A 193 15.02 -5.20 -1.95
N GLN A 194 14.59 -4.90 -0.72
CA GLN A 194 14.08 -5.91 0.21
C GLN A 194 12.58 -5.77 0.48
N SER A 195 11.87 -6.89 0.36
CA SER A 195 10.48 -7.02 0.82
C SER A 195 10.42 -7.04 2.34
N LEU A 196 9.53 -6.24 2.92
CA LEU A 196 9.32 -6.17 4.36
C LEU A 196 8.01 -6.86 4.79
N LEU A 197 7.26 -7.46 3.87
CA LEU A 197 5.95 -8.09 4.16
C LEU A 197 6.03 -9.21 5.22
N HIS A 198 7.17 -9.89 5.33
CA HIS A 198 7.39 -10.94 6.32
C HIS A 198 7.87 -10.42 7.68
N LYS A 199 8.23 -9.14 7.77
CA LYS A 199 8.66 -8.51 9.02
C LYS A 199 7.46 -8.12 9.86
N THR A 200 7.66 -8.09 11.18
CA THR A 200 6.67 -7.58 12.13
C THR A 200 6.44 -6.08 11.95
N LEU A 201 5.28 -5.57 12.40
CA LEU A 201 5.00 -4.15 12.35
C LEU A 201 6.06 -3.32 13.08
N ASN A 202 6.58 -3.80 14.22
CA ASN A 202 7.62 -3.11 14.97
C ASN A 202 8.90 -2.94 14.12
N GLU A 203 9.40 -4.00 13.50
CA GLU A 203 10.58 -3.93 12.63
C GLU A 203 10.37 -2.97 11.44
N ARG A 204 9.16 -2.93 10.85
CA ARG A 204 8.86 -2.02 9.74
C ARG A 204 8.79 -0.56 10.20
N ARG A 205 8.29 -0.31 11.42
CA ARG A 205 8.30 1.03 12.04
C ARG A 205 9.70 1.48 12.42
N GLU A 206 10.57 0.58 12.87
CA GLU A 206 11.98 0.89 13.13
C GLU A 206 12.67 1.37 11.85
N ILE A 207 12.46 0.68 10.72
CA ILE A 207 12.97 1.08 9.40
C ILE A 207 12.47 2.49 9.03
N LEU A 208 11.18 2.78 9.22
CA LEU A 208 10.65 4.13 9.00
C LEU A 208 11.33 5.15 9.90
N THR A 209 11.44 4.89 11.20
CA THR A 209 11.99 5.83 12.18
C THR A 209 13.48 6.09 11.96
N GLU A 210 14.24 5.09 11.53
CA GLU A 210 15.68 5.19 11.26
C GLU A 210 15.98 5.92 9.95
N HIS A 211 15.19 5.69 8.91
CA HIS A 211 15.52 6.14 7.55
C HIS A 211 14.71 7.35 7.07
N MET A 212 13.56 7.62 7.69
CA MET A 212 12.73 8.77 7.36
C MET A 212 13.18 10.01 8.14
N LYS A 213 13.33 11.13 7.43
CA LYS A 213 13.44 12.46 8.01
C LYS A 213 12.10 13.18 7.82
N PRO A 214 11.29 13.36 8.88
CA PRO A 214 10.03 14.08 8.77
C PRO A 214 10.24 15.48 8.21
N ILE A 215 9.33 15.90 7.33
CA ILE A 215 9.29 17.24 6.76
C ILE A 215 7.98 17.87 7.18
N GLU A 216 8.08 18.93 7.98
CA GLU A 216 6.93 19.61 8.56
C GLU A 216 5.87 19.94 7.50
N ASN A 217 4.60 19.63 7.81
CA ASN A 217 3.44 19.84 6.95
C ASN A 217 3.45 19.12 5.59
N HIS A 218 4.40 18.20 5.34
CA HIS A 218 4.51 17.52 4.05
C HIS A 218 4.69 16.00 4.17
N ILE A 219 5.66 15.54 4.96
CA ILE A 219 5.94 14.11 5.15
C ILE A 219 6.04 13.85 6.65
N LEU A 220 5.05 13.15 7.18
CA LEU A 220 4.87 12.97 8.62
C LEU A 220 4.77 11.48 8.92
N LEU A 221 5.39 11.05 10.02
CA LEU A 221 5.14 9.73 10.55
C LEU A 221 3.82 9.77 11.30
N ARG A 222 2.98 8.77 11.10
CA ARG A 222 1.77 8.59 11.88
C ARG A 222 2.16 8.10 13.28
N ASN A 223 1.98 8.98 14.25
CA ASN A 223 2.17 8.71 15.68
C ASN A 223 0.91 8.13 16.30
#